data_AF-A0A816AIE5-F1
#
_entry.id   AF-A0A816AIE5-F1
#
_cell.length_a   1.000
_cell.length_b   1.000
_cell.length_c   1.000
_cell.angle_alpha   90.00
_cell.angle_beta   90.00
_cell.angle_gamma   90.00
#
_symmetry.space_group_name_H-M   'P 1'
#
loop_
_entity.id
_entity.type
_entity.pdbx_description
1 polymer ?
#
loop_
_entity_poly.entity_id
_entity_poly.type
_entity_poly.pdbx_seq_one_letter_code
_entity_poly.pdbx_strand_id
1 'polypeptide(L)'
;MIRNVLLIFLLIVVFLNICSAATCHCHVISTYYESTETALIKRQLHEKINPTSRTWDEAIRLAKDFASQMTLEERCNMTAGVGGHCAGYVLPVPRLNFNGLCFQDSPSGVGDGVQFSTAFAAGIQIAAT
;
A
#
# COMPACT_ATOMS: atom_id res chain seq x y z
N MET A 1 -9.01 -51.62 -3.04
CA MET A 1 -7.79 -50.85 -2.72
C MET A 1 -7.59 -49.63 -3.60
N ILE A 2 -7.82 -49.70 -4.92
CA ILE A 2 -7.63 -48.59 -5.89
C ILE A 2 -8.59 -47.39 -5.68
N ARG A 3 -9.84 -47.63 -5.23
CA ARG A 3 -10.86 -46.57 -5.05
C ARG A 3 -10.51 -45.54 -3.96
N ASN A 4 -9.80 -45.95 -2.91
CA ASN A 4 -9.38 -45.04 -1.84
C ASN A 4 -8.16 -44.20 -2.25
N VAL A 5 -7.28 -44.75 -3.09
CA VAL A 5 -6.12 -44.02 -3.62
C VAL A 5 -6.55 -42.92 -4.58
N LEU A 6 -7.56 -43.17 -5.41
CA LEU A 6 -8.11 -42.17 -6.34
C LEU A 6 -8.79 -41.01 -5.61
N LEU A 7 -9.52 -41.28 -4.52
CA LEU A 7 -10.13 -40.26 -3.66
C LEU A 7 -9.09 -39.37 -2.98
N ILE A 8 -8.00 -39.96 -2.48
CA ILE A 8 -6.89 -39.22 -1.88
C ILE A 8 -6.20 -38.36 -2.95
N PHE A 9 -6.00 -38.89 -4.15
CA PHE A 9 -5.40 -38.13 -5.26
C PHE A 9 -6.27 -36.96 -5.69
N LEU A 10 -7.59 -37.17 -5.80
CA LEU A 10 -8.53 -36.10 -6.13
C LEU A 10 -8.60 -35.03 -5.03
N LEU A 11 -8.58 -35.42 -3.75
CA LEU A 11 -8.52 -34.48 -2.63
C LEU A 11 -7.22 -33.68 -2.64
N ILE A 12 -6.07 -34.31 -2.89
CA ILE A 12 -4.78 -33.61 -3.00
C ILE A 12 -4.78 -32.62 -4.16
N VAL A 13 -5.30 -32.99 -5.33
CA VAL A 13 -5.38 -32.09 -6.50
C VAL A 13 -6.38 -30.95 -6.27
N VAL A 14 -7.46 -31.18 -5.54
CA VAL A 14 -8.40 -30.13 -5.11
C VAL A 14 -7.75 -29.18 -4.10
N PHE A 15 -7.01 -29.69 -3.09
CA PHE A 15 -6.29 -28.85 -2.13
C PHE A 15 -5.14 -28.05 -2.76
N LEU A 16 -4.42 -28.62 -3.74
CA LEU A 16 -3.42 -27.89 -4.52
C LEU A 16 -4.03 -26.82 -5.44
N ASN A 17 -5.21 -27.07 -6.04
CA ASN A 17 -5.92 -26.04 -6.82
C ASN A 17 -6.55 -24.96 -5.95
N ILE A 18 -6.98 -25.27 -4.72
CA ILE A 18 -7.47 -24.28 -3.75
C ILE A 18 -6.32 -23.37 -3.29
N CYS A 19 -5.08 -23.85 -3.21
CA CYS A 19 -3.91 -23.02 -2.93
C CYS A 19 -3.54 -22.08 -4.10
N SER A 20 -3.83 -22.50 -5.34
CA SER A 20 -3.73 -21.63 -6.53
C SER A 20 -4.91 -20.65 -6.67
N ALA A 21 -5.99 -20.85 -5.89
CA ALA A 21 -7.13 -19.94 -5.76
C ALA A 21 -6.89 -18.85 -4.71
N ALA A 22 -5.64 -18.46 -4.48
CA ALA A 22 -5.31 -17.05 -4.27
C ALA A 22 -5.49 -16.26 -5.59
N THR A 23 -6.59 -16.49 -6.31
CA THR A 23 -7.21 -15.40 -7.04
C THR A 23 -7.59 -14.40 -5.95
N CYS A 24 -6.68 -13.45 -5.74
CA CYS A 24 -6.87 -12.20 -5.02
C CYS A 24 -8.07 -11.48 -5.65
N HIS A 25 -9.27 -11.97 -5.37
CA HIS A 25 -10.46 -11.21 -5.57
C HIS A 25 -10.33 -10.11 -4.52
N CYS A 26 -9.96 -8.91 -4.96
CA CYS A 26 -10.13 -7.73 -4.14
C CYS A 26 -11.61 -7.57 -3.92
N HIS A 27 -12.10 -8.21 -2.87
CA HIS A 27 -13.21 -7.67 -2.15
C HIS A 27 -12.68 -6.39 -1.52
N VAL A 28 -12.70 -5.30 -2.30
CA VAL A 28 -12.49 -3.97 -1.76
C VAL A 28 -13.61 -3.80 -0.76
N ILE A 29 -13.29 -3.99 0.52
CA ILE A 29 -14.13 -3.48 1.59
C ILE A 29 -14.00 -1.97 1.41
N SER A 30 -14.93 -1.40 0.65
CA SER A 30 -15.14 0.05 0.61
C SER A 30 -15.80 0.40 1.95
N THR A 31 -15.06 0.32 3.04
CA THR A 31 -15.40 1.09 4.22
C THR A 31 -15.16 2.53 3.84
N TYR A 32 -16.24 3.15 3.37
CA TYR A 32 -16.42 4.58 3.44
C TYR A 32 -16.10 5.00 4.88
N TYR A 33 -14.88 5.48 5.13
CA TYR A 33 -14.65 6.36 6.27
C TYR A 33 -15.26 7.71 5.88
N GLU A 34 -16.59 7.78 6.01
CA GLU A 34 -17.33 9.02 5.98
C GLU A 34 -17.28 9.62 7.38
N SER A 35 -16.17 10.29 7.70
CA SER A 35 -16.10 11.13 8.90
C SER A 35 -16.94 12.40 8.68
N THR A 36 -18.24 12.26 8.89
CA THR A 36 -19.12 13.41 9.20
C THR A 36 -18.79 14.05 10.56
N GLU A 37 -17.70 13.64 11.20
CA GLU A 37 -17.27 14.08 12.52
C GLU A 37 -16.08 15.07 12.48
N THR A 38 -16.08 16.04 11.55
CA THR A 38 -15.03 17.09 11.52
C THR A 38 -15.51 18.53 11.36
N ALA A 39 -16.80 18.78 11.13
CA ALA A 39 -17.27 20.16 10.92
C ALA A 39 -17.20 21.03 12.20
N LEU A 40 -17.32 20.44 13.39
CA LEU A 40 -17.32 21.20 14.65
C LEU A 40 -15.91 21.40 15.25
N ILE A 41 -14.94 20.53 14.94
CA ILE A 41 -13.58 20.59 15.51
C ILE A 41 -12.59 21.32 14.58
N LYS A 42 -12.87 21.43 13.27
CA LYS A 42 -11.99 22.12 12.30
C LYS A 42 -11.84 23.63 12.49
N ARG A 43 -12.64 24.28 13.34
CA ARG A 43 -12.59 25.75 13.46
C ARG A 43 -11.46 26.28 14.36
N GLN A 44 -10.80 25.43 15.15
CA GLN A 44 -9.84 25.89 16.17
C GLN A 44 -8.35 25.55 15.93
N LEU A 45 -7.96 24.93 14.81
CA LEU A 45 -6.54 24.57 14.56
C LEU A 45 -5.97 25.07 13.21
N HIS A 46 -6.68 25.91 12.47
CA HIS A 46 -6.23 26.45 11.18
C HIS A 46 -5.36 27.74 11.28
N GLU A 47 -4.82 28.12 12.45
CA GLU A 47 -4.13 29.41 12.59
C GLU A 47 -2.61 29.43 12.31
N LYS A 48 -1.99 28.35 11.83
CA LYS A 48 -0.63 28.46 11.26
C LYS A 48 -0.40 27.51 10.09
N ILE A 49 -1.14 27.72 9.00
CA ILE A 49 -0.81 27.07 7.73
C ILE A 49 0.02 28.05 6.89
N ASN A 50 1.27 27.67 6.65
CA ASN A 50 2.13 28.30 5.66
C ASN A 50 1.42 28.21 4.29
N PRO A 51 1.25 29.31 3.53
CA PRO A 51 0.47 29.32 2.28
C PRO A 51 0.99 28.36 1.18
N THR A 52 2.14 27.72 1.39
CA THR A 52 2.75 26.76 0.47
C THR A 52 2.53 25.29 0.85
N SER A 53 1.99 24.98 2.03
CA SER A 53 1.73 23.59 2.43
C SER A 53 0.25 23.23 2.26
N ARG A 54 -0.03 22.28 1.36
CA ARG A 54 -1.36 21.66 1.29
C ARG A 54 -1.68 20.97 2.61
N THR A 55 -2.91 21.10 3.07
CA THR A 55 -3.38 20.40 4.27
C THR A 55 -3.65 18.93 3.96
N TRP A 56 -3.66 18.08 4.99
CA TRP A 56 -4.07 16.69 4.84
C TRP A 56 -5.51 16.57 4.32
N ASP A 57 -6.40 17.49 4.70
CA ASP A 57 -7.77 17.54 4.17
C ASP A 57 -7.80 17.71 2.65
N GLU A 58 -6.97 18.60 2.12
CA GLU A 58 -6.84 18.80 0.68
C GLU A 58 -6.23 17.57 0.00
N ALA A 59 -5.19 16.98 0.58
CA ALA A 59 -4.56 15.77 0.07
C ALA A 59 -5.55 14.59 0.02
N ILE A 60 -6.37 14.40 1.07
CA ILE A 60 -7.40 13.37 1.13
C ILE A 60 -8.46 13.61 0.05
N ARG A 61 -8.88 14.85 -0.18
CA ARG A 61 -9.83 15.18 -1.26
C ARG A 61 -9.26 14.80 -2.63
N LEU A 62 -8.02 15.20 -2.92
CA LEU A 62 -7.36 14.85 -4.18
C LEU A 62 -7.16 13.33 -4.35
N ALA A 63 -6.82 12.62 -3.26
CA ALA A 63 -6.69 11.18 -3.28
C ALA A 63 -8.02 10.47 -3.56
N LYS A 64 -9.13 10.97 -3.02
CA LYS A 64 -10.49 10.46 -3.32
C LYS A 64 -10.85 10.69 -4.80
N ASP A 65 -10.60 11.90 -5.31
CA ASP A 65 -10.87 12.25 -6.72
C ASP A 65 -10.02 11.41 -7.69
N PHE A 66 -8.79 11.05 -7.30
CA PHE A 66 -7.91 10.17 -8.05
C PHE A 66 -8.35 8.70 -7.98
N ALA A 67 -8.64 8.19 -6.77
CA ALA A 67 -9.07 6.82 -6.56
C ALA A 67 -10.45 6.52 -7.18
N SER A 68 -11.33 7.53 -7.31
CA SER A 68 -12.63 7.38 -7.99
C SER A 68 -12.49 7.16 -9.49
N GLN A 69 -11.37 7.54 -10.09
CA GLN A 69 -11.10 7.33 -11.51
C GLN A 69 -10.50 5.94 -11.78
N MET A 70 -10.10 5.18 -10.76
CA MET A 70 -9.45 3.87 -10.91
C MET A 70 -10.46 2.73 -11.12
N THR A 71 -10.06 1.74 -11.91
CA THR A 71 -10.76 0.46 -12.00
C THR A 71 -10.54 -0.40 -10.75
N LEU A 72 -11.35 -1.44 -10.58
CA LEU A 72 -11.18 -2.37 -9.46
C LEU A 72 -9.78 -3.02 -9.46
N GLU A 73 -9.28 -3.41 -10.64
CA GLU A 73 -7.95 -4.00 -10.80
C GLU A 73 -6.83 -3.00 -10.50
N GLU A 74 -6.95 -1.75 -10.94
CA GLU A 74 -5.98 -0.69 -10.60
C GLU A 74 -5.92 -0.45 -9.09
N ARG A 75 -7.07 -0.48 -8.40
CA ARG A 75 -7.14 -0.34 -6.93
C ARG A 75 -6.52 -1.55 -6.22
N CYS A 76 -6.75 -2.76 -6.70
CA CYS A 76 -6.09 -3.96 -6.20
C CYS A 76 -4.58 -3.83 -6.21
N ASN A 77 -4.05 -3.48 -7.38
CA ASN A 77 -2.62 -3.36 -7.62
C ASN A 77 -2.00 -2.23 -6.79
N MET A 78 -2.77 -1.22 -6.40
CA MET A 78 -2.30 -0.16 -5.51
C MET A 78 -2.15 -0.63 -4.06
N THR A 79 -2.95 -1.61 -3.63
CA THR A 79 -2.92 -2.15 -2.25
C THR A 79 -2.02 -3.37 -2.09
N ALA A 80 -1.53 -3.93 -3.20
CA ALA A 80 -0.66 -5.10 -3.22
C ALA A 80 0.77 -4.69 -3.58
N GLY A 81 1.74 -5.15 -2.78
CA GLY A 81 3.14 -5.03 -3.12
C GLY A 81 3.53 -6.05 -4.20
N VAL A 82 4.32 -5.62 -5.17
CA VAL A 82 5.00 -6.50 -6.12
C VAL A 82 6.51 -6.49 -5.87
N GLY A 83 7.20 -7.54 -6.29
CA GLY A 83 8.66 -7.57 -6.29
C GLY A 83 9.23 -6.53 -7.27
N GLY A 84 10.34 -5.90 -6.91
CA GLY A 84 10.97 -4.86 -7.72
C GLY A 84 12.37 -4.50 -7.23
N HIS A 85 12.88 -3.35 -7.69
CA HIS A 85 14.19 -2.81 -7.27
C HIS A 85 14.19 -2.27 -5.83
N CYS A 86 13.01 -2.04 -5.26
CA CYS A 86 12.82 -1.51 -3.91
C CYS A 86 12.34 -2.62 -2.98
N ALA A 87 12.54 -2.47 -1.67
CA ALA A 87 12.04 -3.41 -0.66
C ALA A 87 10.52 -3.67 -0.80
N GLY A 88 9.75 -2.64 -1.16
CA GLY A 88 8.37 -2.78 -1.61
C GLY A 88 8.08 -1.89 -2.82
N TYR A 89 7.27 -2.37 -3.75
CA TYR A 89 6.90 -1.60 -4.94
C TYR A 89 5.40 -1.68 -5.18
N VAL A 90 4.78 -0.52 -5.41
CA VAL A 90 3.40 -0.39 -5.89
C VAL A 90 3.44 -0.09 -7.37
N LEU A 91 2.67 -0.84 -8.15
CA LEU A 91 2.64 -0.73 -9.61
C LEU A 91 2.19 0.65 -10.10
N PRO A 92 2.70 1.11 -11.25
CA PRO A 92 2.22 2.32 -11.90
C PRO A 92 0.80 2.12 -12.44
N VAL A 93 0.07 3.23 -12.56
CA VAL A 93 -1.20 3.33 -13.29
C VAL A 93 -0.99 4.34 -14.43
N PRO A 94 -0.45 3.91 -15.59
CA PRO A 94 -0.06 4.82 -16.67
C PRO A 94 -1.22 5.66 -17.22
N ARG A 95 -2.44 5.10 -17.22
CA ARG A 95 -3.65 5.78 -17.68
C ARG A 95 -3.98 7.04 -16.88
N LEU A 96 -3.70 7.03 -15.58
CA LEU A 96 -3.90 8.16 -14.68
C LEU A 96 -2.59 8.91 -14.39
N ASN A 97 -1.54 8.65 -15.18
CA ASN A 97 -0.22 9.27 -15.03
C ASN A 97 0.40 9.10 -13.64
N PHE A 98 0.21 7.91 -13.04
CA PHE A 98 0.79 7.54 -11.76
C PHE A 98 1.95 6.57 -11.97
N ASN A 99 3.15 6.96 -11.53
CA ASN A 99 4.39 6.22 -11.80
C ASN A 99 4.67 5.07 -10.82
N GLY A 100 3.75 4.81 -9.88
CA GLY A 100 3.96 3.84 -8.82
C GLY A 100 4.67 4.45 -7.61
N LEU A 101 4.86 3.63 -6.57
CA LEU A 101 5.58 4.01 -5.35
C LEU A 101 6.65 2.98 -5.04
N CYS A 102 7.84 3.48 -4.72
CA CYS A 102 8.98 2.68 -4.27
C CYS A 102 9.15 2.90 -2.77
N PHE A 103 8.99 1.83 -2.00
CA PHE A 103 9.25 1.79 -0.57
C PHE A 103 10.62 1.17 -0.35
N GLN A 104 11.50 1.89 0.35
CA GLN A 104 12.85 1.44 0.63
C GLN A 104 13.15 1.61 2.11
N ASP A 105 13.86 0.63 2.67
CA ASP A 105 14.44 0.74 4.01
C ASP A 105 15.52 1.82 4.00
N SER A 106 16.03 2.36 5.11
CA SER A 106 16.09 1.91 6.49
C SER A 106 15.91 3.10 7.45
N PRO A 107 15.63 2.90 8.75
CA PRO A 107 15.60 3.96 9.76
C PRO A 107 16.88 4.80 9.88
N SER A 108 18.03 4.35 9.34
CA SER A 108 19.32 5.06 9.39
C SER A 108 19.84 5.51 8.02
N GLY A 109 18.95 5.76 7.06
CA GLY A 109 19.30 6.18 5.69
C GLY A 109 18.74 5.24 4.64
N VAL A 110 19.08 5.45 3.37
CA VAL A 110 18.64 4.55 2.29
C VAL A 110 19.34 3.20 2.45
N GLY A 111 18.55 2.12 2.43
CA GLY A 111 18.94 0.76 2.76
C GLY A 111 19.67 0.01 1.64
N ASP A 112 19.60 -1.31 1.72
CA ASP A 112 20.44 -2.24 0.95
C ASP A 112 20.46 -1.96 -0.57
N GLY A 113 21.65 -2.12 -1.16
CA GLY A 113 21.83 -2.06 -2.61
C GLY A 113 21.96 -0.66 -3.20
N VAL A 114 21.82 0.42 -2.41
CA VAL A 114 21.99 1.80 -2.89
C VAL A 114 23.42 2.29 -2.69
N GLN A 115 24.15 2.45 -3.80
CA GLN A 115 25.51 3.00 -3.82
C GLN A 115 25.48 4.53 -3.71
N PHE A 116 26.58 5.11 -3.22
CA PHE A 116 26.75 6.57 -3.04
C PHE A 116 25.74 7.22 -2.08
N SER A 117 25.18 6.44 -1.16
CA SER A 117 24.36 6.92 -0.05
C SER A 117 25.20 7.13 1.22
N THR A 118 24.68 7.89 2.18
CA THR A 118 25.29 8.05 3.51
C THR A 118 24.55 7.19 4.52
N ALA A 119 25.28 6.41 5.30
CA ALA A 119 24.76 5.74 6.49
C ALA A 119 24.76 6.71 7.67
N PHE A 120 23.58 7.02 8.19
CA PHE A 120 23.40 7.90 9.35
C PHE A 120 23.53 7.12 10.66
N ALA A 121 23.72 7.83 11.77
CA ALA A 121 23.74 7.22 13.10
C ALA A 121 22.40 6.50 13.39
N ALA A 122 22.46 5.35 14.07
CA ALA A 122 21.27 4.61 14.44
C ALA A 122 20.43 5.41 15.44
N GLY A 123 19.12 5.13 15.51
CA GLY A 123 18.20 5.83 16.41
C GLY A 123 18.66 5.81 17.88
N ILE A 124 19.28 4.72 18.35
CA ILE A 124 19.80 4.64 19.72
C ILE A 124 21.01 5.55 19.97
N GLN A 125 21.81 5.84 18.93
CA GLN A 125 22.94 6.77 19.02
C GLN A 125 22.44 8.23 19.05
N ILE A 126 21.42 8.54 18.25
CA ILE A 126 20.76 9.86 18.29
C ILE A 126 20.06 10.08 19.64
N ALA A 127 19.45 9.05 20.23
CA ALA A 127 18.82 9.17 21.54
C ALA A 127 19.81 9.40 22.70
N ALA A 128 21.10 9.11 22.49
CA ALA A 128 22.14 9.27 23.50
C ALA A 128 22.78 10.66 23.53
N THR A 129 22.40 11.57 22.61
CA THR A 129 22.84 12.97 22.58
C THR A 129 21.92 13.86 23.39
#